data_AF-A0AAV5HAK5-F1
#
_entry.id   AF-A0AAV5HAK5-F1
#
_cell.length_a   1.000
_cell.length_b   1.000
_cell.length_c   1.000
_cell.angle_alpha   90.00
_cell.angle_beta   90.00
_cell.angle_gamma   90.00
#
_symmetry.space_group_name_H-M   'P 1'
#
loop_
_entity.id
_entity.type
_entity.pdbx_description
1 polymer ?
#
loop_
_entity_poly.entity_id
_entity_poly.type
_entity_poly.pdbx_seq_one_letter_code
_entity_poly.pdbx_strand_id
1 'polypeptide(L)'
;MLYAFILRRTELSRKNGWADEYGRIFLYYPICEVVALLHCGRQKAVNTLRELQYAGLVEIQKQGCGKPNRIYPKSFEAVPNTDFKKSRSGTPED
;
A
#
# COMPACT_ATOMS: atom_id res chain seq x y z
N MET A 1 -2.91 -5.19 8.59
CA MET A 1 -2.81 -6.16 7.46
C MET A 1 -3.04 -5.53 6.09
N LEU A 2 -4.22 -4.94 5.80
CA LEU A 2 -4.52 -4.40 4.46
C LEU A 2 -3.48 -3.37 3.96
N TYR A 3 -3.04 -2.44 4.82
CA TYR A 3 -2.05 -1.43 4.43
C TYR A 3 -0.70 -2.04 4.02
N ALA A 4 -0.19 -3.02 4.77
CA ALA A 4 1.06 -3.72 4.42
C ALA A 4 0.97 -4.39 3.03
N PHE A 5 -0.20 -4.94 2.69
CA PHE A 5 -0.45 -5.50 1.37
C PHE A 5 -0.47 -4.44 0.26
N ILE A 6 -1.13 -3.31 0.50
CA ILE A 6 -1.15 -2.14 -0.41
C ILE A 6 0.29 -1.68 -0.69
N LEU A 7 1.13 -1.55 0.35
CA LEU A 7 2.55 -1.21 0.19
C LEU A 7 3.30 -2.21 -0.69
N ARG A 8 3.14 -3.52 -0.43
CA ARG A 8 3.78 -4.57 -1.26
C ARG A 8 3.33 -4.53 -2.72
N ARG A 9 2.05 -4.26 -2.98
CA ARG A 9 1.51 -4.14 -4.35
C ARG A 9 1.96 -2.87 -5.05
N THR A 10 2.31 -1.81 -4.31
CA THR A 10 2.82 -0.55 -4.88
C THR A 10 4.08 -0.79 -5.70
N GLU A 11 4.95 -1.70 -5.24
CA GLU A 11 6.17 -2.06 -5.98
C GLU A 11 5.85 -2.74 -7.32
N LEU A 12 4.83 -3.61 -7.36
CA LEU A 12 4.35 -4.21 -8.59
C LEU A 12 3.72 -3.17 -9.52
N SER A 13 2.93 -2.26 -8.96
CA SER A 13 2.31 -1.15 -9.70
C SER A 13 3.37 -0.29 -10.40
N ARG A 14 4.46 0.01 -9.70
CA ARG A 14 5.62 0.72 -10.25
C ARG A 14 6.23 -0.03 -11.44
N LYS A 15 6.42 -1.34 -11.32
CA LYS A 15 6.95 -2.18 -12.42
C LYS A 15 6.00 -2.24 -13.62
N ASN A 16 4.69 -2.17 -13.39
CA ASN A 16 3.66 -2.18 -14.43
C ASN A 16 3.38 -0.80 -15.03
N GLY A 17 4.12 0.25 -14.63
CA GLY A 17 3.92 1.60 -15.14
C GLY A 17 2.63 2.27 -14.68
N TRP A 18 2.03 1.83 -13.57
CA TRP A 18 0.83 2.45 -12.99
C TRP A 18 1.23 3.68 -12.17
N ALA A 19 1.55 4.74 -12.89
CA ALA A 19 1.87 6.07 -12.38
C ALA A 19 0.93 7.10 -13.03
N ASP A 20 0.56 8.14 -12.29
CA ASP A 20 -0.11 9.29 -12.89
C ASP A 20 0.87 10.22 -13.60
N GLU A 21 0.36 11.31 -14.18
CA GLU A 21 1.16 12.31 -14.90
C GLU A 21 2.22 13.01 -14.04
N TYR A 22 2.08 12.96 -12.72
CA TYR A 22 3.03 13.51 -11.76
C TYR A 22 4.00 12.44 -11.21
N GLY A 23 3.99 11.23 -11.77
CA GLY A 23 4.83 10.12 -11.34
C GLY A 23 4.37 9.46 -10.04
N ARG A 24 3.18 9.78 -9.52
CA ARG A 24 2.66 9.16 -8.30
C ARG A 24 2.13 7.77 -8.61
N ILE A 25 2.68 6.78 -7.93
CA ILE A 25 2.26 5.40 -8.09
C ILE A 25 0.87 5.21 -7.47
N PHE A 26 -0.04 4.63 -8.24
CA PHE A 26 -1.34 4.20 -7.77
C PHE A 26 -1.52 2.72 -8.04
N LEU A 27 -2.47 2.09 -7.35
CA LEU A 27 -2.90 0.74 -7.66
C LEU A 27 -4.42 0.66 -7.79
N TYR A 28 -4.87 -0.23 -8.67
CA TYR A 28 -6.27 -0.64 -8.71
C TYR A 28 -6.46 -1.79 -7.74
N TYR A 29 -7.40 -1.64 -6.81
CA TYR A 29 -7.74 -2.69 -5.88
C TYR A 29 -9.24 -2.95 -5.90
N PRO A 30 -9.70 -4.02 -6.59
CA PRO A 30 -11.11 -4.37 -6.56
C PRO A 30 -11.48 -4.80 -5.15
N ILE A 31 -12.67 -4.41 -4.70
CA ILE A 31 -13.16 -4.74 -3.35
C ILE A 31 -13.19 -6.25 -3.09
N CYS A 32 -13.34 -7.06 -4.14
CA CYS A 32 -13.31 -8.52 -4.04
C CYS A 32 -11.93 -9.05 -3.57
N GLU A 33 -10.82 -8.43 -3.99
CA GLU A 33 -9.48 -8.79 -3.50
C GLU A 33 -9.32 -8.43 -2.01
N VAL A 34 -9.91 -7.31 -1.57
CA VAL A 34 -9.92 -6.92 -0.15
C VAL A 34 -10.71 -7.93 0.69
N VAL A 35 -11.90 -8.32 0.21
CA VAL A 35 -12.77 -9.32 0.85
C VAL A 35 -12.04 -10.65 1.01
N ALA A 36 -11.36 -11.12 -0.05
CA ALA A 36 -10.58 -12.35 -0.01
C ALA A 36 -9.41 -12.24 0.98
N LEU A 37 -8.64 -11.14 0.93
CA LEU A 37 -7.48 -10.93 1.81
C LEU A 37 -7.86 -10.85 3.30
N LEU A 38 -8.98 -10.21 3.62
CA LEU A 38 -9.43 -10.00 4.99
C LEU A 38 -10.40 -11.08 5.49
N HIS A 39 -10.78 -12.04 4.63
CA HIS A 39 -11.80 -13.05 4.90
C HIS A 39 -13.06 -12.43 5.53
N CYS A 40 -13.57 -11.35 4.93
CA CYS A 40 -14.66 -10.57 5.50
C CYS A 40 -15.74 -10.19 4.49
N GLY A 41 -16.95 -9.89 4.99
CA GLY A 41 -18.03 -9.40 4.15
C GLY A 41 -17.69 -8.08 3.46
N ARG A 42 -18.29 -7.83 2.29
CA ARG A 42 -18.06 -6.62 1.47
C ARG A 42 -18.16 -5.32 2.26
N GLN A 43 -19.14 -5.19 3.14
CA GLN A 43 -19.31 -3.98 3.95
C GLN A 43 -18.11 -3.74 4.89
N LYS A 44 -17.58 -4.80 5.51
CA LYS A 44 -16.40 -4.70 6.38
C LYS A 44 -15.17 -4.31 5.56
N ALA A 45 -14.97 -4.92 4.39
CA ALA A 45 -13.88 -4.55 3.49
C ALA A 45 -13.92 -3.07 3.06
N VAL A 46 -15.12 -2.55 2.74
CA VAL A 46 -15.31 -1.13 2.39
C VAL A 46 -15.00 -0.24 3.60
N ASN A 47 -15.49 -0.60 4.78
CA ASN A 47 -15.25 0.17 6.00
C ASN A 47 -13.75 0.21 6.35
N THR A 48 -13.05 -0.92 6.25
CA THR A 48 -11.59 -0.96 6.50
C THR A 48 -10.82 -0.08 5.51
N LEU A 49 -11.19 -0.04 4.22
CA LEU A 49 -10.59 0.91 3.28
C LEU A 49 -10.87 2.38 3.65
N ARG A 50 -12.09 2.69 4.11
CA ARG A 50 -12.43 4.03 4.61
C ARG A 50 -11.64 4.40 5.87
N GLU A 51 -11.43 3.47 6.78
CA GLU A 51 -10.60 3.67 7.98
C GLU A 51 -9.16 4.00 7.60
N LEU A 52 -8.57 3.30 6.62
CA LEU A 52 -7.24 3.63 6.10
C LEU A 52 -7.19 5.03 5.47
N GLN A 53 -8.25 5.42 4.76
CA GLN A 53 -8.35 6.75 4.18
C GLN A 53 -8.47 7.83 5.27
N TYR A 54 -9.30 7.59 6.28
CA TYR A 54 -9.48 8.48 7.43
C TYR A 54 -8.19 8.64 8.25
N ALA A 55 -7.44 7.54 8.43
CA ALA A 55 -6.13 7.55 9.07
C ALA A 55 -5.03 8.20 8.22
N GLY A 56 -5.33 8.65 6.99
CA GLY A 56 -4.36 9.28 6.10
C GLY A 56 -3.31 8.32 5.53
N LEU A 57 -3.56 7.00 5.56
CA LEU A 57 -2.63 5.99 5.04
C LEU A 57 -2.80 5.76 3.54
N VAL A 58 -4.00 6.04 3.01
CA VAL A 58 -4.29 5.94 1.58
C VAL A 58 -5.16 7.11 1.12
N GLU A 59 -5.06 7.46 -0.14
CA GLU A 59 -6.01 8.32 -0.84
C GLU A 59 -6.73 7.52 -1.93
N ILE A 60 -8.05 7.66 -2.01
CA ILE A 60 -8.88 6.96 -2.98
C ILE A 60 -9.45 7.99 -3.95
N GLN A 61 -9.02 7.93 -5.21
CA GLN A 61 -9.48 8.79 -6.29
C GLN A 61 -10.50 8.05 -7.16
N LYS A 62 -11.71 8.61 -7.28
CA LYS A 62 -12.75 8.13 -8.21
C LYS A 62 -12.43 8.61 -9.63
N GLN A 63 -12.58 7.73 -10.62
CA GLN A 63 -12.24 8.03 -12.02
C GLN A 63 -13.47 8.23 -12.93
N GLY A 64 -14.68 8.18 -12.37
CA GLY A 64 -15.94 8.21 -13.12
C GLY A 64 -16.61 6.84 -13.22
N CYS A 65 -17.76 6.80 -13.91
CA CYS A 65 -18.57 5.60 -14.01
C CYS A 65 -17.83 4.46 -14.73
N GLY A 66 -17.95 3.23 -14.19
CA GLY A 66 -17.38 2.02 -14.79
C GLY A 66 -15.86 1.87 -14.65
N LYS A 67 -15.15 2.91 -14.17
CA LYS A 67 -13.69 2.84 -13.94
C LYS A 67 -13.40 2.47 -12.48
N PRO A 68 -12.42 1.59 -12.22
CA PRO A 68 -12.00 1.27 -10.86
C PRO A 68 -11.43 2.52 -10.17
N ASN A 69 -11.50 2.58 -8.84
CA ASN A 69 -10.87 3.67 -8.10
C ASN A 69 -9.34 3.49 -8.09
N ARG A 70 -8.60 4.58 -8.22
CA ARG A 70 -7.16 4.60 -7.95
C ARG A 70 -6.93 4.73 -6.46
N ILE A 71 -6.11 3.84 -5.91
CA ILE A 71 -5.66 3.91 -4.52
C ILE A 71 -4.20 4.37 -4.54
N TYR A 72 -3.94 5.51 -3.90
CA TYR A 72 -2.62 6.07 -3.70
C TYR A 72 -2.18 5.75 -2.27
N PRO A 73 -1.18 4.86 -2.08
CA PRO A 73 -0.58 4.66 -0.78
C PRO A 73 0.18 5.91 -0.39
N LYS A 74 -0.06 6.40 0.82
CA LYS A 74 0.81 7.42 1.42
C LYS A 74 1.93 6.69 2.12
N SER A 75 3.17 7.04 1.78
CA SER A 75 4.32 6.62 2.58
C SER A 75 4.14 7.28 3.94
N PHE A 76 3.90 6.49 4.98
CA PHE A 76 4.23 6.95 6.31
C PHE A 76 5.73 7.21 6.26
N GLU A 77 6.17 8.44 6.51
CA GLU A 77 7.57 8.67 6.84
C GLU A 77 7.82 7.77 8.05
N ALA A 78 8.37 6.58 7.80
CA ALA A 78 8.86 5.76 8.86
C ALA A 78 9.82 6.68 9.60
N VAL A 79 9.54 6.96 10.87
CA VAL A 79 10.52 7.53 11.79
C VAL A 79 11.83 6.85 11.42
N PRO A 80 12.87 7.61 10.99
CA PRO A 80 14.05 6.99 10.41
C PRO A 80 14.46 5.88 11.37
N ASN A 81 14.55 4.66 10.85
CA ASN A 81 15.10 3.51 11.57
C ASN A 81 16.60 3.79 11.80
N THR A 82 16.91 4.80 12.58
CA THR A 82 18.17 4.87 13.29
C THR A 82 18.13 3.70 14.27
N ASP A 83 19.18 2.89 14.23
CA ASP A 83 19.53 1.91 15.26
C ASP A 83 19.02 0.48 15.17
N PHE A 84 18.69 -0.03 13.97
CA PHE A 84 19.06 -1.43 13.70
C PHE A 84 20.48 -1.47 13.16
N LYS A 85 21.46 -1.33 14.08
CA LYS A 85 22.86 -1.65 13.83
C LYS A 85 22.91 -3.09 13.30
N LYS A 86 23.12 -3.22 11.99
CA LYS A 86 23.61 -4.44 11.37
C LYS A 86 25.05 -4.63 11.85
N SER A 87 25.23 -5.24 13.01
CA SER A 87 26.51 -5.74 13.48
C SER A 87 26.95 -6.86 12.54
N ARG A 88 27.64 -6.49 11.46
CA ARG A 88 28.48 -7.41 10.70
C ARG A 88 29.79 -7.54 11.50
N SER A 89 29.83 -8.44 12.47
CA SER A 89 31.12 -8.92 13.00
C SER A 89 31.70 -9.89 11.98
N GLY A 90 32.57 -9.39 11.10
CA GLY A 90 33.50 -10.26 10.39
C GLY A 90 34.65 -10.55 11.34
N THR A 91 34.85 -11.81 11.68
CA THR A 91 36.09 -12.29 12.31
C THR A 91 37.16 -12.32 11.23
N PRO A 92 38.34 -11.69 11.42
CA PRO A 92 39.52 -12.09 10.68
C PRO A 92 40.02 -13.40 11.29
N GLU A 93 40.09 -14.45 10.48
CA GLU A 93 40.87 -15.65 10.79
C GLU A 93 42.33 -15.35 10.42
N ASP A 94 43.25 -15.49 11.39
CA ASP A 94 44.69 -15.62 11.16
C ASP A 94 45.03 -17.05 10.74
#